data_AF-A0A960SJQ8-F1
#
_entry.id   AF-A0A960SJQ8-F1
#
_cell.length_a   1.000
_cell.length_b   1.000
_cell.length_c   1.000
_cell.angle_alpha   90.00
_cell.angle_beta   90.00
_cell.angle_gamma   90.00
#
_symmetry.space_group_name_H-M   'P 1'
#
loop_
_entity.id
_entity.type
_entity.pdbx_description
1 polymer ?
#
loop_
_entity_poly.entity_id
_entity_poly.type
_entity_poly.pdbx_seq_one_letter_code
_entity_poly.pdbx_strand_id
1 'polypeptide(L)'
;MYPSCPLSEVSDSSIDLILGRGGSIVPGKYGRALRAVEPPAWNPVVAKVEPESAIRFGLEAPEKLPGRRVEPLTWFNNRFAALFTMGNKQLRRLDFSNPTERALNLGSGNWTVEFWLKLDAGAQGEGVVYEIGSGPRGENDLVTRLSIIPERNLLRFYNQPGDGRIDLVSKVELGGKWNHFAITHTRETLSWYLNGNLAASNSAKIGALPFGDEAYFTVARDGLWDRPLQGALDELRFSDSVDYTGSFIPPESHSSFYGSGRKPYVLKKGPELLFPNNQAPRGVIDLGSRKHLFLDDVLVAQSKNITLTSHAARLEEIVLDVGTGWSTVVEDEDGLIRLYGEGSEGVAVWTSRDGIHFETPNLGNGRGNQVIPGPARRGSVFIDPNGPPEERWKAFVGLHDRGGWYIWTSPDGWSFKRSETAALPFYPGSASTIFYDDQRQLYVAHHRSDYGATPAGKTERFFVASEVTDLFGTWDFEPTTREKALRINKKQPVQVNLLDPWWLDNGPLAPPGFGVEFPIVMGRDPRIDPVATDLYNTRAVKYPWAEDAYVAFPLYFFHYYGDGPPTRQVLSHPDRKLGTGVVEPQLAVSRDGVNWKRYPRPAYVPF
;
A
#
# COMPACT_ATOMS: atom_id res chain seq x y z
N MET A 1 0.95 -0.61 11.98
CA MET A 1 1.89 -0.61 10.84
C MET A 1 3.27 -1.04 11.33
N TYR A 2 4.11 -1.52 10.42
CA TYR A 2 5.51 -1.86 10.70
C TYR A 2 6.45 -0.80 10.15
N PRO A 3 7.71 -0.78 10.60
CA PRO A 3 8.78 -0.13 9.85
C PRO A 3 8.77 -0.52 8.37
N SER A 4 9.30 0.38 7.53
CA SER A 4 9.31 0.37 6.06
C SER A 4 7.99 0.63 5.34
N CYS A 5 6.86 0.71 6.06
CA CYS A 5 5.60 1.15 5.46
C CYS A 5 5.71 2.59 4.91
N PRO A 6 5.25 2.86 3.67
CA PRO A 6 5.15 4.21 3.14
C PRO A 6 4.05 4.99 3.87
N LEU A 7 4.32 6.27 4.10
CA LEU A 7 3.40 7.30 4.58
C LEU A 7 3.15 8.22 3.39
N SER A 8 1.95 8.10 2.82
CA SER A 8 1.59 8.74 1.55
C SER A 8 1.53 10.25 1.65
N GLU A 9 1.92 10.92 0.58
CA GLU A 9 1.70 12.35 0.37
C GLU A 9 0.59 12.61 -0.67
N VAL A 10 -0.04 13.78 -0.58
CA VAL A 10 -1.29 14.11 -1.30
C VAL A 10 -1.05 14.87 -2.61
N SER A 11 0.09 15.53 -2.77
CA SER A 11 0.47 16.29 -3.96
C SER A 11 1.02 15.40 -5.10
N ASP A 12 1.34 16.04 -6.22
CA ASP A 12 2.01 15.42 -7.37
C ASP A 12 3.55 15.38 -7.23
N SER A 13 4.08 15.85 -6.10
CA SER A 13 5.52 16.04 -5.88
C SER A 13 6.30 14.73 -5.73
N SER A 14 5.59 13.64 -5.45
CA SER A 14 6.13 12.28 -5.40
C SER A 14 7.12 12.10 -4.26
N ILE A 15 6.70 12.47 -3.05
CA ILE A 15 7.56 12.54 -1.85
C ILE A 15 6.94 11.73 -0.69
N ASP A 16 6.73 10.44 -0.89
CA ASP A 16 6.24 9.58 0.20
C ASP A 16 7.36 9.36 1.23
N LEU A 17 7.00 9.41 2.52
CA LEU A 17 7.96 9.13 3.60
C LEU A 17 7.93 7.64 3.92
N ILE A 18 9.06 7.09 4.36
CA ILE A 18 9.10 5.73 4.91
C ILE A 18 9.07 5.81 6.44
N LEU A 19 8.19 5.01 7.07
CA LEU A 19 8.15 4.84 8.53
C LEU A 19 9.37 4.04 9.00
N GLY A 20 10.17 4.57 9.93
CA GLY A 20 11.32 3.88 10.51
C GLY A 20 11.00 3.17 11.83
N ARG A 21 11.98 2.47 12.41
CA ARG A 21 11.82 1.83 13.73
C ARG A 21 11.67 2.85 14.87
N GLY A 22 12.16 4.07 14.67
CA GLY A 22 12.03 5.18 15.62
C GLY A 22 10.73 5.97 15.47
N GLY A 23 9.77 5.47 14.70
CA GLY A 23 8.46 6.08 14.47
C GLY A 23 7.32 5.11 14.78
N SER A 24 6.19 5.66 15.22
CA SER A 24 4.95 4.92 15.42
C SER A 24 3.77 5.75 14.96
N ILE A 25 2.71 5.06 14.55
CA ILE A 25 1.45 5.68 14.16
C ILE A 25 0.46 5.46 15.30
N VAL A 26 -0.11 6.55 15.79
CA VAL A 26 -0.96 6.61 16.98
C VAL A 26 -2.29 7.31 16.65
N PRO A 27 -3.32 7.26 17.50
CA PRO A 27 -4.51 8.07 17.30
C PRO A 27 -4.17 9.56 17.17
N GLY A 28 -4.66 10.20 16.11
CA GLY A 28 -4.39 11.59 15.77
C GLY A 28 -5.44 12.57 16.30
N LYS A 29 -5.28 13.85 15.93
CA LYS A 29 -6.33 14.85 16.01
C LYS A 29 -7.43 14.52 14.99
N TYR A 30 -7.01 14.13 13.79
CA TYR A 30 -7.85 13.66 12.69
C TYR A 30 -7.31 12.31 12.20
N GLY A 31 -8.00 11.22 12.55
CA GLY A 31 -7.54 9.87 12.17
C GLY A 31 -6.26 9.43 12.92
N ARG A 32 -5.09 9.59 12.30
CA ARG A 32 -3.81 9.00 12.74
C ARG A 32 -2.67 10.01 12.72
N ALA A 33 -1.84 10.01 13.76
CA ALA A 33 -0.68 10.87 13.90
C ALA A 33 0.64 10.10 13.91
N LEU A 34 1.73 10.75 13.46
CA LEU A 34 3.09 10.27 13.59
C LEU A 34 3.67 10.64 14.95
N ARG A 35 4.33 9.69 15.59
CA ARG A 35 5.02 9.89 16.87
C ARG A 35 6.42 9.33 16.80
N ALA A 36 7.41 10.11 17.23
CA ALA A 36 8.75 9.58 17.46
C ALA A 36 8.73 8.67 18.70
N VAL A 37 9.33 7.49 18.58
CA VAL A 37 9.43 6.52 19.66
C VAL A 37 10.85 6.00 19.77
N GLU A 38 11.23 5.56 20.96
CA GLU A 38 12.46 4.82 21.10
C GLU A 38 12.24 3.40 20.54
N PRO A 39 13.03 2.96 19.55
CA PRO A 39 12.82 1.65 18.94
C PRO A 39 13.05 0.54 19.98
N PRO A 40 12.22 -0.51 20.01
CA PRO A 40 12.45 -1.65 20.90
C PRO A 40 13.76 -2.36 20.54
N ALA A 41 14.25 -3.21 21.46
CA ALA A 41 15.41 -4.05 21.24
C ALA A 41 15.30 -4.83 19.91
N TRP A 42 16.42 -4.93 19.20
CA TRP A 42 16.46 -5.50 17.85
C TRP A 42 17.25 -6.80 17.82
N ASN A 43 16.57 -7.90 17.50
CA ASN A 43 17.22 -9.20 17.33
C ASN A 43 16.47 -10.04 16.28
N PRO A 44 16.53 -9.67 14.99
CA PRO A 44 15.84 -10.40 13.93
C PRO A 44 16.49 -11.77 13.72
N VAL A 45 15.71 -12.74 13.26
CA VAL A 45 16.27 -14.01 12.78
C VAL A 45 16.52 -13.90 11.28
N VAL A 46 17.77 -14.05 10.89
CA VAL A 46 18.22 -14.07 9.50
C VAL A 46 19.03 -15.35 9.31
N ALA A 47 18.45 -16.36 8.66
CA ALA A 47 19.21 -17.55 8.33
C ALA A 47 20.21 -17.28 7.20
N LYS A 48 21.19 -18.17 7.01
CA LYS A 48 22.10 -18.15 5.87
C LYS A 48 21.34 -18.47 4.58
N VAL A 49 20.61 -17.48 4.04
CA VAL A 49 20.17 -17.49 2.64
C VAL A 49 21.41 -17.65 1.77
N GLU A 50 21.36 -18.60 0.83
CA GLU A 50 22.44 -18.89 -0.13
C GLU A 50 22.91 -17.60 -0.84
N PRO A 51 24.22 -17.42 -1.09
CA PRO A 51 24.82 -16.13 -1.48
C PRO A 51 24.32 -15.55 -2.81
N GLU A 52 23.82 -16.38 -3.71
CA GLU A 52 23.71 -16.02 -5.13
C GLU A 52 22.35 -15.39 -5.52
N SER A 53 21.30 -15.45 -4.69
CA SER A 53 19.95 -15.03 -5.13
C SER A 53 19.15 -14.13 -4.20
N ALA A 54 19.62 -13.82 -2.98
CA ALA A 54 18.87 -12.97 -2.06
C ALA A 54 19.72 -11.78 -1.60
N ILE A 55 19.48 -10.61 -2.19
CA ILE A 55 20.08 -9.37 -1.71
C ILE A 55 19.46 -9.07 -0.33
N ARG A 56 20.29 -9.08 0.71
CA ARG A 56 19.88 -8.85 2.10
C ARG A 56 19.86 -7.37 2.44
N PHE A 57 18.97 -6.61 1.78
CA PHE A 57 18.95 -5.15 1.89
C PHE A 57 18.87 -4.67 3.35
N GLY A 58 19.94 -4.04 3.82
CA GLY A 58 20.03 -3.47 5.17
C GLY A 58 20.15 -4.50 6.31
N LEU A 59 20.29 -5.80 6.03
CA LEU A 59 20.60 -6.81 7.05
C LEU A 59 22.11 -7.05 7.20
N GLU A 60 22.88 -6.55 6.24
CA GLU A 60 24.34 -6.49 6.28
C GLU A 60 24.74 -5.04 6.02
N ALA A 61 25.74 -4.55 6.75
CA ALA A 61 26.27 -3.21 6.57
C ALA A 61 27.37 -3.26 5.49
N PRO A 62 27.27 -2.46 4.41
CA PRO A 62 28.43 -2.28 3.54
C PRO A 62 29.54 -1.57 4.31
N GLU A 63 30.77 -1.62 3.78
CA GLU A 63 31.85 -0.81 4.34
C GLU A 63 31.48 0.68 4.29
N LYS A 64 31.78 1.37 5.40
CA LYS A 64 31.64 2.82 5.46
C LYS A 64 32.58 3.46 4.44
N LEU A 65 32.03 4.31 3.57
CA LEU A 65 32.83 5.01 2.56
C LEU A 65 33.92 5.88 3.22
N PRO A 66 35.12 6.00 2.61
CA PRO A 66 36.19 6.82 3.15
C PRO A 66 35.74 8.26 3.44
N GLY A 67 36.12 8.79 4.61
CA GLY A 67 35.79 10.16 5.03
C GLY A 67 34.39 10.36 5.61
N ARG A 68 33.53 9.32 5.65
CA ARG A 68 32.22 9.38 6.31
C ARG A 68 32.33 9.31 7.83
N ARG A 69 31.58 10.16 8.52
CA ARG A 69 31.37 10.12 9.98
C ARG A 69 30.19 9.24 10.35
N VAL A 70 29.21 9.11 9.46
CA VAL A 70 27.96 8.38 9.69
C VAL A 70 28.01 7.00 9.06
N GLU A 71 27.57 5.99 9.83
CA GLU A 71 27.47 4.62 9.34
C GLU A 71 26.36 4.47 8.28
N PRO A 72 26.53 3.60 7.27
CA PRO A 72 25.48 3.28 6.30
C PRO A 72 24.18 2.85 6.99
N LEU A 73 23.04 3.27 6.45
CA LEU A 73 21.73 2.88 6.99
C LEU A 73 21.48 1.37 6.80
N THR A 74 21.05 0.73 7.88
CA THR A 74 20.69 -0.70 7.99
C THR A 74 19.47 -0.85 8.91
N TRP A 75 18.89 -2.04 8.97
CA TRP A 75 17.85 -2.38 9.95
C TRP A 75 18.31 -2.21 11.41
N PHE A 76 19.62 -2.31 11.67
CA PHE A 76 20.19 -2.24 13.01
C PHE A 76 20.30 -0.80 13.52
N ASN A 77 20.40 0.18 12.63
CA ASN A 77 20.57 1.60 12.98
C ASN A 77 19.48 2.54 12.43
N ASN A 78 18.37 2.02 11.86
CA ASN A 78 17.25 2.81 11.33
C ASN A 78 16.35 3.45 12.42
N ARG A 79 16.94 4.35 13.22
CA ARG A 79 16.25 5.03 14.33
C ARG A 79 15.42 6.24 13.90
N PHE A 80 15.24 6.46 12.61
CA PHE A 80 14.38 7.52 12.09
C PHE A 80 12.91 7.28 12.39
N ALA A 81 12.14 8.36 12.46
CA ALA A 81 10.69 8.28 12.61
C ALA A 81 10.01 8.18 11.26
N ALA A 82 10.18 9.19 10.40
CA ALA A 82 9.78 9.13 9.00
C ALA A 82 10.86 9.76 8.12
N LEU A 83 11.27 9.08 7.05
CA LEU A 83 12.40 9.48 6.22
C LEU A 83 12.10 9.36 4.73
N PHE A 84 12.56 10.36 3.98
CA PHE A 84 12.77 10.32 2.55
C PHE A 84 14.23 10.71 2.24
N THR A 85 14.95 9.95 1.39
CA THR A 85 16.37 10.23 1.09
C THR A 85 16.82 9.79 -0.31
N MET A 86 17.67 10.59 -0.94
CA MET A 86 18.42 10.27 -2.17
C MET A 86 19.74 9.55 -1.89
N GLY A 87 20.20 9.56 -0.64
CA GLY A 87 21.35 8.79 -0.18
C GLY A 87 21.02 7.32 0.06
N ASN A 88 21.96 6.59 0.66
CA ASN A 88 21.81 5.16 0.98
C ASN A 88 21.51 4.27 -0.24
N LYS A 89 22.22 4.50 -1.35
CA LYS A 89 22.05 3.81 -2.64
C LYS A 89 22.27 2.30 -2.58
N GLN A 90 22.86 1.77 -1.50
CA GLN A 90 22.98 0.34 -1.24
C GLN A 90 21.64 -0.33 -0.92
N LEU A 91 20.64 0.43 -0.48
CA LEU A 91 19.33 -0.09 -0.11
C LEU A 91 18.38 -0.05 -1.30
N ARG A 92 17.47 -1.02 -1.37
CA ARG A 92 16.26 -0.85 -2.16
C ARG A 92 15.47 0.31 -1.56
N ARG A 93 15.06 1.22 -2.43
CA ARG A 93 14.29 2.42 -2.08
C ARG A 93 13.27 2.67 -3.16
N LEU A 94 12.21 3.36 -2.78
CA LEU A 94 11.24 3.88 -3.73
C LEU A 94 11.88 4.97 -4.60
N ASP A 95 11.41 5.09 -5.84
CA ASP A 95 11.89 6.13 -6.75
C ASP A 95 11.12 7.43 -6.51
N PHE A 96 11.88 8.50 -6.28
CA PHE A 96 11.38 9.76 -5.78
C PHE A 96 12.19 10.93 -6.32
N SER A 97 11.53 12.09 -6.30
CA SER A 97 12.12 13.36 -6.64
C SER A 97 13.10 13.87 -5.58
N ASN A 98 14.26 14.42 -5.96
CA ASN A 98 15.23 14.98 -5.01
C ASN A 98 14.60 16.08 -4.12
N PRO A 99 14.75 16.02 -2.76
CA PRO A 99 14.07 16.97 -1.88
C PRO A 99 14.58 18.41 -2.03
N THR A 100 15.84 18.61 -2.42
CA THR A 100 16.41 19.96 -2.62
C THR A 100 15.96 20.63 -3.92
N GLU A 101 15.32 19.90 -4.82
CA GLU A 101 14.77 20.43 -6.08
C GLU A 101 13.25 20.68 -6.01
N ARG A 102 12.67 20.59 -4.81
CA ARG A 102 11.21 20.66 -4.61
C ARG A 102 10.85 21.84 -3.73
N ALA A 103 9.55 22.18 -3.72
CA ALA A 103 8.99 23.23 -2.88
C ALA A 103 9.17 22.97 -1.36
N LEU A 104 9.57 21.74 -0.96
CA LEU A 104 10.02 21.44 0.41
C LEU A 104 11.32 22.17 0.79
N ASN A 105 12.15 22.55 -0.18
CA ASN A 105 13.37 23.32 0.04
C ASN A 105 13.03 24.80 0.22
N LEU A 106 12.51 25.12 1.39
CA LEU A 106 12.04 26.46 1.73
C LEU A 106 13.16 27.50 1.57
N GLY A 107 12.92 28.48 0.70
CA GLY A 107 13.85 29.59 0.42
C GLY A 107 13.31 30.95 0.83
N SER A 108 13.83 32.00 0.19
CA SER A 108 13.45 33.41 0.45
C SER A 108 12.06 33.78 -0.06
N GLY A 109 11.36 32.85 -0.72
CA GLY A 109 10.02 33.03 -1.25
C GLY A 109 8.94 33.05 -0.16
N ASN A 110 7.70 33.12 -0.62
CA ASN A 110 6.53 32.99 0.23
C ASN A 110 6.24 31.52 0.49
N TRP A 111 5.88 31.16 1.72
CA TRP A 111 5.47 29.80 2.05
C TRP A 111 4.76 29.74 3.41
N THR A 112 4.07 28.63 3.64
CA THR A 112 3.41 28.28 4.90
C THR A 112 3.74 26.83 5.26
N VAL A 113 4.10 26.60 6.53
CA VAL A 113 4.13 25.25 7.12
C VAL A 113 3.11 25.20 8.24
N GLU A 114 2.22 24.21 8.22
CA GLU A 114 1.24 24.03 9.28
C GLU A 114 1.08 22.57 9.70
N PHE A 115 0.67 22.35 10.95
CA PHE A 115 0.47 21.03 11.53
C PHE A 115 -0.30 21.11 12.85
N TRP A 116 -0.91 19.99 13.23
CA TRP A 116 -1.38 19.76 14.59
C TRP A 116 -0.32 19.01 15.40
N LEU A 117 -0.09 19.44 16.63
CA LEU A 117 0.82 18.77 17.55
C LEU A 117 0.24 18.67 18.95
N LYS A 118 0.32 17.48 19.53
CA LYS A 118 0.10 17.24 20.95
C LYS A 118 1.40 16.81 21.61
N LEU A 119 1.98 17.72 22.38
CA LEU A 119 3.19 17.44 23.17
C LEU A 119 2.89 16.48 24.33
N ASP A 120 3.87 15.67 24.66
CA ASP A 120 3.83 14.81 25.84
C ASP A 120 3.87 15.62 27.14
N ALA A 121 3.28 15.05 28.19
CA ALA A 121 3.43 15.60 29.53
C ALA A 121 4.91 15.54 29.94
N GLY A 122 5.49 16.68 30.30
CA GLY A 122 6.89 16.77 30.70
C GLY A 122 7.89 16.69 29.55
N ALA A 123 7.47 16.92 28.30
CA ALA A 123 8.39 17.01 27.17
C ALA A 123 9.48 18.07 27.43
N GLN A 124 10.74 17.73 27.16
CA GLN A 124 11.90 18.61 27.41
C GLN A 124 12.94 18.53 26.29
N GLY A 125 13.72 19.59 26.10
CA GLY A 125 14.78 19.64 25.11
C GLY A 125 14.27 19.91 23.70
N GLU A 126 15.18 19.94 22.74
CA GLU A 126 14.86 20.22 21.34
C GLU A 126 14.29 18.98 20.64
N GLY A 127 13.02 19.05 20.23
CA GLY A 127 12.36 18.04 19.40
C GLY A 127 12.12 18.55 17.99
N VAL A 128 12.54 17.79 16.98
CA VAL A 128 12.49 18.21 15.58
C VAL A 128 11.15 17.88 14.96
N VAL A 129 10.47 18.88 14.42
CA VAL A 129 9.24 18.68 13.64
C VAL A 129 9.60 18.13 12.26
N TYR A 130 10.49 18.82 11.55
CA TYR A 130 11.10 18.32 10.31
C TYR A 130 12.51 18.88 10.13
N GLU A 131 13.31 18.17 9.32
CA GLU A 131 14.60 18.64 8.81
C GLU A 131 14.76 18.23 7.35
N ILE A 132 15.23 19.16 6.53
CA ILE A 132 15.77 18.91 5.19
C ILE A 132 17.27 19.22 5.19
N GLY A 133 18.06 18.38 4.53
CA GLY A 133 19.48 18.62 4.32
C GLY A 133 19.91 18.33 2.88
N SER A 134 20.88 19.08 2.36
CA SER A 134 21.51 18.76 1.07
C SER A 134 22.29 17.44 1.13
N GLY A 135 22.63 17.02 2.36
CA GLY A 135 23.30 15.76 2.60
C GLY A 135 24.75 15.77 2.11
N PRO A 136 25.50 14.70 2.39
CA PRO A 136 25.02 13.45 2.99
C PRO A 136 24.72 13.63 4.49
N ARG A 137 23.76 12.85 5.00
CA ARG A 137 23.18 13.03 6.34
C ARG A 137 24.25 13.11 7.43
N GLY A 138 24.26 14.19 8.21
CA GLY A 138 25.22 14.39 9.29
C GLY A 138 26.67 14.66 8.86
N GLU A 139 26.94 14.80 7.55
CA GLU A 139 28.28 15.03 7.01
C GLU A 139 28.56 16.52 6.75
N ASN A 140 27.51 17.33 6.67
CA ASN A 140 27.60 18.78 6.61
C ASN A 140 26.51 19.42 7.49
N ASP A 141 26.64 20.74 7.71
CA ASP A 141 25.69 21.52 8.49
C ASP A 141 24.69 22.28 7.60
N LEU A 142 24.59 21.90 6.31
CA LEU A 142 23.71 22.51 5.31
C LEU A 142 22.29 21.96 5.47
N VAL A 143 21.56 22.46 6.46
CA VAL A 143 20.20 22.02 6.79
C VAL A 143 19.24 23.19 7.02
N THR A 144 17.96 22.92 6.75
CA THR A 144 16.82 23.70 7.25
C THR A 144 16.02 22.83 8.19
N ARG A 145 15.78 23.30 9.41
CA ARG A 145 15.15 22.54 10.49
C ARG A 145 14.14 23.38 11.25
N LEU A 146 12.96 22.81 11.47
CA LEU A 146 11.97 23.32 12.41
C LEU A 146 11.97 22.47 13.68
N SER A 147 12.09 23.10 14.85
CA SER A 147 12.12 22.42 16.14
C SER A 147 11.27 23.12 17.19
N ILE A 148 10.86 22.36 18.19
CA ILE A 148 10.13 22.85 19.35
C ILE A 148 10.95 22.56 20.60
N ILE A 149 11.03 23.53 21.51
CA ILE A 149 11.66 23.42 22.82
C ILE A 149 10.58 23.72 23.87
N PRO A 150 9.84 22.69 24.32
CA PRO A 150 8.62 22.86 25.12
C PRO A 150 8.83 23.68 26.39
N GLU A 151 9.91 23.42 27.13
CA GLU A 151 10.20 24.08 28.41
C GLU A 151 10.53 25.57 28.28
N ARG A 152 10.70 26.07 27.04
CA ARG A 152 10.91 27.48 26.72
C ARG A 152 9.75 28.12 25.96
N ASN A 153 8.67 27.36 25.70
CA ASN A 153 7.58 27.75 24.78
C ASN A 153 8.11 28.29 23.44
N LEU A 154 9.16 27.64 22.93
CA LEU A 154 9.98 28.17 21.85
C LEU A 154 9.86 27.28 20.61
N LEU A 155 9.62 27.94 19.48
CA LEU A 155 9.77 27.36 18.16
C LEU A 155 11.08 27.87 17.56
N ARG A 156 11.97 26.96 17.18
CA ARG A 156 13.26 27.27 16.57
C ARG A 156 13.20 26.93 15.09
N PHE A 157 13.46 27.92 14.25
CA PHE A 157 13.72 27.73 12.85
C PHE A 157 15.22 27.90 12.59
N TYR A 158 15.90 26.84 12.20
CA TYR A 158 17.30 26.87 11.80
C TYR A 158 17.39 26.76 10.27
N ASN A 159 18.08 27.69 9.62
CA ASN A 159 18.30 27.68 8.18
C ASN A 159 19.74 28.12 7.92
N GLN A 160 20.62 27.16 7.64
CA GLN A 160 22.04 27.46 7.45
C GLN A 160 22.31 28.42 6.27
N PRO A 161 21.64 28.32 5.10
CA PRO A 161 21.89 29.24 3.99
C PRO A 161 21.49 30.70 4.27
N GLY A 162 20.65 30.93 5.27
CA GLY A 162 20.18 32.25 5.70
C GLY A 162 20.76 32.67 7.06
N ASP A 163 19.90 33.15 7.96
CA ASP A 163 20.31 33.70 9.27
C ASP A 163 20.82 32.66 10.29
N GLY A 164 20.89 31.38 9.92
CA GLY A 164 21.33 30.32 10.80
C GLY A 164 20.25 29.93 11.80
N ARG A 165 19.99 30.75 12.83
CA ARG A 165 19.04 30.41 13.91
C ARG A 165 18.08 31.56 14.23
N ILE A 166 16.79 31.25 14.17
CA ILE A 166 15.69 32.15 14.53
C ILE A 166 14.85 31.46 15.62
N ASP A 167 14.79 32.08 16.81
CA ASP A 167 13.99 31.60 17.93
C ASP A 167 12.73 32.48 18.06
N LEU A 168 11.55 31.86 17.96
CA LEU A 168 10.25 32.49 18.17
C LEU A 168 9.70 31.98 19.51
N VAL A 169 9.54 32.87 20.48
CA VAL A 169 9.08 32.54 21.84
C VAL A 169 7.62 32.92 21.99
N SER A 170 6.76 31.95 22.29
CA SER A 170 5.35 32.16 22.58
C SER A 170 5.13 32.46 24.06
N LYS A 171 4.16 33.33 24.35
CA LYS A 171 3.66 33.55 25.72
C LYS A 171 2.62 32.50 26.14
N VAL A 172 2.16 31.68 25.20
CA VAL A 172 1.13 30.65 25.41
C VAL A 172 1.82 29.31 25.60
N GLU A 173 1.41 28.59 26.64
CA GLU A 173 1.92 27.26 26.97
C GLU A 173 1.54 26.21 25.91
N LEU A 174 2.50 25.37 25.53
CA LEU A 174 2.35 24.37 24.46
C LEU A 174 1.82 23.00 24.92
N GLY A 175 1.73 22.74 26.23
CA GLY A 175 1.60 21.40 26.80
C GLY A 175 0.22 20.74 26.76
N GLY A 176 0.20 19.39 26.67
CA GLY A 176 -0.88 18.50 27.09
C GLY A 176 -2.15 18.42 26.22
N LYS A 177 -2.29 19.30 25.23
CA LYS A 177 -3.45 19.35 24.31
C LYS A 177 -2.99 19.42 22.85
N TRP A 178 -3.90 19.11 21.94
CA TRP A 178 -3.69 19.38 20.52
C TRP A 178 -3.67 20.88 20.30
N ASN A 179 -2.59 21.38 19.73
CA ASN A 179 -2.47 22.75 19.26
C ASN A 179 -2.21 22.77 17.76
N HIS A 180 -2.79 23.73 17.06
CA HIS A 180 -2.48 24.00 15.66
C HIS A 180 -1.33 25.01 15.60
N PHE A 181 -0.33 24.70 14.78
CA PHE A 181 0.82 25.54 14.51
C PHE A 181 0.77 25.93 13.04
N ALA A 182 0.93 27.21 12.74
CA ALA A 182 1.20 27.68 11.39
C ALA A 182 2.38 28.64 11.41
N ILE A 183 3.29 28.47 10.45
CA ILE A 183 4.48 29.28 10.29
C ILE A 183 4.46 29.81 8.87
N THR A 184 4.44 31.14 8.73
CA THR A 184 4.46 31.80 7.42
C THR A 184 5.74 32.59 7.23
N HIS A 185 6.25 32.59 6.01
CA HIS A 185 7.35 33.45 5.62
C HIS A 185 6.91 34.39 4.51
N THR A 186 7.03 35.69 4.75
CA THR A 186 6.72 36.75 3.79
C THR A 186 8.00 37.48 3.42
N ARG A 187 8.81 36.93 2.51
CA ARG A 187 10.12 37.41 2.01
C ARG A 187 11.22 37.67 3.05
N GLU A 188 10.93 38.43 4.11
CA GLU A 188 11.88 38.85 5.14
C GLU A 188 11.35 38.67 6.57
N THR A 189 10.11 38.18 6.73
CA THR A 189 9.46 38.04 8.05
C THR A 189 8.96 36.62 8.22
N LEU A 190 9.36 36.00 9.32
CA LEU A 190 8.88 34.70 9.76
C LEU A 190 7.88 34.92 10.91
N SER A 191 6.64 34.48 10.70
CA SER A 191 5.55 34.62 11.67
C SER A 191 5.09 33.24 12.12
N TRP A 192 4.89 33.07 13.42
CA TRP A 192 4.34 31.86 14.03
C TRP A 192 2.96 32.17 14.63
N TYR A 193 1.98 31.37 14.25
CA TYR A 193 0.63 31.34 14.78
C TYR A 193 0.40 30.08 15.61
N LEU A 194 -0.24 30.24 16.77
CA LEU A 194 -0.66 29.16 17.65
C LEU A 194 -2.18 29.20 17.81
N ASN A 195 -2.85 28.11 17.45
CA ASN A 195 -4.31 27.99 17.45
C ASN A 195 -4.99 29.17 16.75
N GLY A 196 -4.46 29.56 15.59
CA GLY A 196 -5.00 30.64 14.77
C GLY A 196 -4.68 32.06 15.24
N ASN A 197 -3.90 32.24 16.31
CA ASN A 197 -3.51 33.56 16.81
C ASN A 197 -2.01 33.80 16.63
N LEU A 198 -1.61 35.01 16.25
CA LEU A 198 -0.19 35.36 16.11
C LEU A 198 0.51 35.23 17.47
N ALA A 199 1.47 34.32 17.57
CA ALA A 199 2.23 34.05 18.78
C ALA A 199 3.54 34.86 18.83
N ALA A 200 4.26 34.91 17.71
CA ALA A 200 5.52 35.66 17.57
C ALA A 200 5.82 35.95 16.10
N SER A 201 6.63 36.98 15.83
CA SER A 201 7.10 37.32 14.49
C SER A 201 8.46 38.01 14.58
N ASN A 202 9.40 37.58 13.75
CA ASN A 202 10.75 38.16 13.66
C ASN A 202 11.12 38.39 12.19
N SER A 203 12.04 39.34 11.94
CA SER A 203 12.72 39.37 10.66
C SER A 203 13.61 38.13 10.52
N ALA A 204 13.62 37.56 9.33
CA ALA A 204 14.35 36.34 8.99
C ALA A 204 14.76 36.37 7.53
N LYS A 205 16.05 36.21 7.25
CA LYS A 205 16.56 35.86 5.92
C LYS A 205 16.67 34.36 5.83
N ILE A 206 15.98 33.81 4.84
CA ILE A 206 15.90 32.37 4.61
C ILE A 206 16.45 32.09 3.22
N GLY A 207 17.44 31.21 3.12
CA GLY A 207 18.00 30.76 1.85
C GLY A 207 17.61 29.32 1.57
N ALA A 208 17.36 29.01 0.30
CA ALA A 208 17.19 27.61 -0.12
C ALA A 208 18.52 26.86 0.01
N LEU A 209 18.45 25.58 0.34
CA LEU A 209 19.62 24.71 0.32
C LEU A 209 20.13 24.54 -1.11
N PRO A 210 21.46 24.42 -1.32
CA PRO A 210 21.98 23.99 -2.61
C PRO A 210 21.51 22.56 -2.93
N PHE A 211 21.50 22.22 -4.22
CA PHE A 211 21.25 20.85 -4.67
C PHE A 211 22.21 19.86 -3.98
N GLY A 212 21.69 18.69 -3.61
CA GLY A 212 22.50 17.63 -3.04
C GLY A 212 22.12 16.23 -3.54
N ASP A 213 23.10 15.47 -4.03
CA ASP A 213 22.93 14.12 -4.57
C ASP A 213 22.45 13.08 -3.54
N GLU A 214 22.65 13.37 -2.25
CA GLU A 214 22.22 12.53 -1.14
C GLU A 214 21.33 13.29 -0.16
N ALA A 215 20.61 14.28 -0.70
CA ALA A 215 19.68 15.07 0.08
C ALA A 215 18.61 14.19 0.76
N TYR A 216 18.10 14.68 1.87
CA TYR A 216 17.12 13.96 2.69
C TYR A 216 16.11 14.89 3.32
N PHE A 217 14.96 14.33 3.68
CA PHE A 217 13.91 14.97 4.45
C PHE A 217 13.43 14.00 5.53
N THR A 218 13.38 14.46 6.77
CA THR A 218 12.94 13.66 7.93
C THR A 218 11.90 14.42 8.73
N VAL A 219 10.95 13.68 9.31
CA VAL A 219 9.90 14.21 10.18
C VAL A 219 10.01 13.55 11.55
N ALA A 220 9.74 14.34 12.59
CA ALA A 220 9.75 13.96 14.01
C ALA A 220 11.14 13.59 14.60
N ARG A 221 12.22 13.64 13.82
CA ARG A 221 13.63 13.47 14.24
C ARG A 221 14.55 14.25 13.29
N ASP A 222 15.74 14.64 13.75
CA ASP A 222 16.80 15.21 12.91
C ASP A 222 17.51 14.14 12.07
N GLY A 223 18.38 14.58 11.16
CA GLY A 223 19.18 13.72 10.32
C GLY A 223 20.07 12.77 11.12
N LEU A 224 20.51 13.06 12.33
CA LEU A 224 21.30 12.11 13.14
C LEU A 224 20.45 11.16 13.98
N TRP A 225 19.13 11.35 14.00
CA TRP A 225 18.16 10.62 14.84
C TRP A 225 18.23 10.94 16.34
N ASP A 226 18.98 11.95 16.75
CA ASP A 226 19.28 12.29 18.15
C ASP A 226 18.20 13.17 18.81
N ARG A 227 17.37 13.86 18.01
CA ARG A 227 16.41 14.88 18.51
C ARG A 227 14.95 14.50 18.24
N PRO A 228 14.39 13.49 18.94
CA PRO A 228 13.01 13.08 18.75
C PRO A 228 12.00 14.14 19.20
N LEU A 229 10.96 14.34 18.39
CA LEU A 229 9.78 15.10 18.77
C LEU A 229 9.00 14.34 19.85
N GLN A 230 8.93 14.90 21.04
CA GLN A 230 8.18 14.34 22.17
C GLN A 230 6.69 14.73 22.07
N GLY A 231 5.99 14.08 21.15
CA GLY A 231 4.58 14.31 20.92
C GLY A 231 4.04 13.57 19.69
N ALA A 232 2.75 13.76 19.42
CA ALA A 232 2.08 13.25 18.23
C ALA A 232 1.86 14.40 17.23
N LEU A 233 2.34 14.24 16.00
CA LEU A 233 2.24 15.16 14.89
C LEU A 233 1.18 14.68 13.90
N ASP A 234 0.27 15.56 13.51
CA ASP A 234 -0.83 15.26 12.60
C ASP A 234 -0.99 16.36 11.55
N GLU A 235 -1.49 16.02 10.37
CA GLU A 235 -1.83 16.98 9.30
C GLU A 235 -0.68 17.96 8.93
N LEU A 236 0.57 17.46 8.82
CA LEU A 236 1.72 18.28 8.39
C LEU A 236 1.60 18.68 6.92
N ARG A 237 1.47 19.98 6.66
CA ARG A 237 1.36 20.57 5.32
C ARG A 237 2.46 21.60 5.05
N PHE A 238 2.92 21.63 3.81
CA PHE A 238 3.77 22.67 3.25
C PHE A 238 3.04 23.32 2.07
N SER A 239 2.96 24.65 2.05
CA SER A 239 2.40 25.46 0.96
C SER A 239 3.48 26.41 0.43
N ASP A 240 3.49 26.67 -0.88
CA ASP A 240 4.33 27.69 -1.54
C ASP A 240 3.66 29.09 -1.55
N SER A 241 2.61 29.25 -0.74
CA SER A 241 1.86 30.47 -0.52
C SER A 241 1.89 30.90 0.94
N VAL A 242 1.60 32.19 1.19
CA VAL A 242 1.33 32.70 2.54
C VAL A 242 -0.16 32.59 2.78
N ASP A 243 -0.56 31.57 3.53
CA ASP A 243 -1.98 31.25 3.76
C ASP A 243 -2.57 32.12 4.88
N TYR A 244 -1.72 32.70 5.74
CA TYR A 244 -2.13 33.47 6.91
C TYR A 244 -1.31 34.75 7.09
N THR A 245 -2.00 35.90 7.16
CA THR A 245 -1.42 37.23 7.42
C THR A 245 -1.97 37.88 8.70
N GLY A 246 -2.87 37.21 9.40
CA GLY A 246 -3.51 37.65 10.64
C GLY A 246 -4.16 36.47 11.36
N SER A 247 -4.99 36.74 12.37
CA SER A 247 -5.68 35.66 13.08
C SER A 247 -6.68 34.92 12.18
N PHE A 248 -6.82 33.61 12.40
CA PHE A 248 -7.70 32.72 11.65
C PHE A 248 -8.31 31.65 12.55
N ILE A 249 -9.28 30.91 12.03
CA ILE A 249 -9.80 29.71 12.69
C ILE A 249 -8.99 28.53 12.13
N PRO A 250 -8.30 27.74 12.99
CA PRO A 250 -7.60 26.56 12.52
C PRO A 250 -8.51 25.69 11.63
N PRO A 251 -8.01 25.21 10.47
CA PRO A 251 -8.77 24.30 9.63
C PRO A 251 -9.13 23.05 10.43
N GLU A 252 -10.19 22.34 10.01
CA GLU A 252 -10.45 20.99 10.53
C GLU A 252 -9.33 20.03 10.05
N SER A 253 -9.70 19.09 9.18
CA SER A 253 -8.80 18.12 8.56
C SER A 253 -8.49 18.57 7.13
N HIS A 254 -7.24 18.50 6.69
CA HIS A 254 -6.91 18.65 5.28
C HIS A 254 -7.25 17.39 4.49
N SER A 255 -7.40 16.25 5.17
CA SER A 255 -7.94 15.06 4.52
C SER A 255 -9.44 15.16 4.29
N SER A 256 -9.87 14.89 3.05
CA SER A 256 -11.28 14.72 2.68
C SER A 256 -11.94 13.53 3.41
N PHE A 257 -11.14 12.64 4.00
CA PHE A 257 -11.62 11.43 4.65
C PHE A 257 -11.85 11.55 6.16
N TYR A 258 -11.28 12.55 6.81
CA TYR A 258 -11.37 12.75 8.26
C TYR A 258 -11.99 14.08 8.67
N GLY A 259 -12.39 14.92 7.69
CA GLY A 259 -13.18 16.12 7.92
C GLY A 259 -14.67 15.84 8.17
N SER A 260 -15.39 16.82 8.73
CA SER A 260 -16.82 16.71 9.07
C SER A 260 -17.76 16.48 7.88
N GLY A 261 -17.29 16.70 6.64
CA GLY A 261 -18.09 16.52 5.42
C GLY A 261 -18.24 15.08 4.95
N ARG A 262 -17.40 14.13 5.40
CA ARG A 262 -17.47 12.74 4.94
C ARG A 262 -18.69 12.03 5.54
N LYS A 263 -19.45 11.37 4.68
CA LYS A 263 -20.49 10.41 5.07
C LYS A 263 -20.10 9.03 4.52
N PRO A 264 -19.89 8.03 5.38
CA PRO A 264 -19.71 6.65 4.92
C PRO A 264 -20.88 6.24 4.03
N TYR A 265 -20.60 5.39 3.04
CA TYR A 265 -21.66 4.88 2.18
C TYR A 265 -22.67 4.04 2.96
N VAL A 266 -23.94 4.16 2.57
CA VAL A 266 -24.95 3.19 2.97
C VAL A 266 -24.82 2.00 2.04
N LEU A 267 -24.29 0.90 2.57
CA LEU A 267 -24.03 -0.31 1.80
C LEU A 267 -25.35 -1.00 1.41
N LYS A 268 -25.55 -1.26 0.12
CA LYS A 268 -26.75 -1.91 -0.43
C LYS A 268 -26.84 -3.35 0.06
N LYS A 269 -27.88 -3.66 0.83
CA LYS A 269 -28.11 -4.98 1.38
C LYS A 269 -28.73 -5.92 0.34
N GLY A 270 -28.12 -7.09 0.18
CA GLY A 270 -28.61 -8.25 -0.56
C GLY A 270 -29.53 -9.15 0.25
N PRO A 271 -30.04 -10.24 -0.34
CA PRO A 271 -30.83 -11.22 0.40
C PRO A 271 -29.95 -12.02 1.38
N GLU A 272 -30.51 -12.58 2.45
CA GLU A 272 -29.73 -13.34 3.44
C GLU A 272 -28.96 -14.52 2.82
N LEU A 273 -27.74 -14.77 3.31
CA LEU A 273 -26.89 -15.87 2.85
C LEU A 273 -27.51 -17.23 3.19
N LEU A 274 -27.76 -18.08 2.18
CA LEU A 274 -28.40 -19.38 2.40
C LEU A 274 -27.43 -20.51 2.80
N PHE A 275 -26.16 -20.43 2.38
CA PHE A 275 -25.21 -21.54 2.54
C PHE A 275 -23.89 -21.09 3.17
N PRO A 276 -23.91 -20.65 4.45
CA PRO A 276 -22.67 -20.31 5.15
C PRO A 276 -21.73 -21.51 5.24
N ASN A 277 -20.43 -21.28 5.10
CA ASN A 277 -19.39 -22.31 5.07
C ASN A 277 -19.55 -23.34 3.94
N ASN A 278 -20.23 -22.97 2.85
CA ASN A 278 -20.61 -23.86 1.76
C ASN A 278 -21.41 -25.10 2.23
N GLN A 279 -22.22 -24.96 3.28
CA GLN A 279 -23.02 -26.06 3.82
C GLN A 279 -24.50 -25.78 3.70
N ALA A 280 -25.25 -26.85 3.40
CA ALA A 280 -26.70 -26.85 3.47
C ALA A 280 -27.13 -26.71 4.94
N PRO A 281 -28.02 -25.75 5.27
CA PRO A 281 -28.67 -25.72 6.57
C PRO A 281 -29.35 -27.06 6.89
N ARG A 282 -29.46 -27.40 8.18
CA ARG A 282 -30.22 -28.59 8.59
C ARG A 282 -31.71 -28.34 8.37
N GLY A 283 -32.37 -29.20 7.58
CA GLY A 283 -33.81 -29.17 7.36
C GLY A 283 -34.19 -28.78 5.93
N VAL A 284 -35.44 -28.36 5.75
CA VAL A 284 -35.93 -27.85 4.46
C VAL A 284 -35.41 -26.44 4.25
N ILE A 285 -34.80 -26.20 3.08
CA ILE A 285 -34.26 -24.90 2.68
C ILE A 285 -35.27 -24.24 1.75
N ASP A 286 -35.73 -23.04 2.11
CA ASP A 286 -36.55 -22.23 1.22
C ASP A 286 -35.66 -21.50 0.21
N LEU A 287 -35.68 -21.97 -1.04
CA LEU A 287 -34.92 -21.39 -2.13
C LEU A 287 -35.59 -20.14 -2.73
N GLY A 288 -36.89 -19.95 -2.47
CA GLY A 288 -37.68 -18.87 -3.07
C GLY A 288 -37.54 -18.81 -4.60
N SER A 289 -37.40 -17.60 -5.13
CA SER A 289 -37.20 -17.32 -6.55
C SER A 289 -35.74 -17.08 -6.94
N ARG A 290 -34.77 -17.42 -6.06
CA ARG A 290 -33.35 -17.18 -6.31
C ARG A 290 -32.85 -18.07 -7.43
N LYS A 291 -31.84 -17.59 -8.16
CA LYS A 291 -31.14 -18.43 -9.13
C LYS A 291 -30.09 -19.26 -8.42
N HIS A 292 -30.15 -20.58 -8.60
CA HIS A 292 -29.19 -21.50 -8.01
C HIS A 292 -28.40 -22.22 -9.09
N LEU A 293 -27.08 -21.99 -9.09
CA LEU A 293 -26.16 -22.71 -9.95
C LEU A 293 -25.81 -24.07 -9.34
N PHE A 294 -25.69 -25.09 -10.19
CA PHE A 294 -25.14 -26.42 -9.85
C PHE A 294 -23.62 -26.38 -9.91
N LEU A 295 -23.01 -25.57 -9.03
CA LEU A 295 -21.56 -25.37 -8.95
C LEU A 295 -20.89 -26.22 -7.87
N ASP A 296 -21.68 -26.81 -6.97
CA ASP A 296 -21.25 -27.69 -5.88
C ASP A 296 -22.37 -28.69 -5.52
N ASP A 297 -22.18 -29.39 -4.42
CA ASP A 297 -23.06 -30.42 -3.88
C ASP A 297 -24.01 -29.91 -2.79
N VAL A 298 -24.07 -28.59 -2.53
CA VAL A 298 -24.87 -28.05 -1.41
C VAL A 298 -26.37 -28.30 -1.59
N LEU A 299 -26.83 -28.38 -2.84
CA LEU A 299 -28.22 -28.67 -3.20
C LEU A 299 -28.45 -30.16 -3.54
N VAL A 300 -27.41 -30.99 -3.46
CA VAL A 300 -27.46 -32.39 -3.87
C VAL A 300 -27.67 -33.28 -2.65
N ALA A 301 -28.90 -33.73 -2.45
CA ALA A 301 -29.22 -34.66 -1.35
C ALA A 301 -28.56 -36.04 -1.53
N GLN A 302 -28.47 -36.53 -2.76
CA GLN A 302 -27.84 -37.81 -3.09
C GLN A 302 -27.23 -37.78 -4.50
N SER A 303 -26.06 -38.38 -4.65
CA SER A 303 -25.44 -38.69 -5.93
C SER A 303 -25.00 -40.17 -5.93
N LYS A 304 -25.18 -40.86 -7.06
CA LYS A 304 -24.74 -42.25 -7.23
C LYS A 304 -24.24 -42.45 -8.64
N ASN A 305 -23.02 -42.97 -8.78
CA ASN A 305 -22.37 -43.24 -10.08
C ASN A 305 -22.33 -42.01 -11.02
N ILE A 306 -22.26 -40.80 -10.46
CA ILE A 306 -22.11 -39.54 -11.21
C ILE A 306 -21.04 -38.68 -10.55
N THR A 307 -20.42 -37.79 -11.32
CA THR A 307 -19.43 -36.82 -10.81
C THR A 307 -19.70 -35.47 -11.44
N LEU A 308 -19.72 -34.42 -10.62
CA LEU A 308 -19.79 -33.04 -11.10
C LEU A 308 -18.41 -32.66 -11.66
N THR A 309 -18.35 -32.29 -12.93
CA THR A 309 -17.13 -31.84 -13.62
C THR A 309 -17.36 -30.47 -14.23
N SER A 310 -16.34 -29.61 -14.23
CA SER A 310 -16.38 -28.38 -15.02
C SER A 310 -16.33 -28.71 -16.51
N HIS A 311 -16.86 -27.80 -17.33
CA HIS A 311 -16.67 -27.86 -18.78
C HIS A 311 -15.21 -27.55 -19.12
N ALA A 312 -14.65 -28.23 -20.13
CA ALA A 312 -13.33 -27.91 -20.63
C ALA A 312 -13.32 -26.51 -21.26
N ALA A 313 -12.17 -25.83 -21.19
CA ALA A 313 -11.96 -24.64 -21.99
C ALA A 313 -12.03 -25.00 -23.48
N ARG A 314 -12.49 -24.02 -24.25
CA ARG A 314 -12.51 -24.04 -25.71
C ARG A 314 -11.58 -22.94 -26.18
N LEU A 315 -10.72 -23.27 -27.13
CA LEU A 315 -9.92 -22.26 -27.80
C LEU A 315 -10.87 -21.45 -28.68
N GLU A 316 -10.92 -20.15 -28.41
CA GLU A 316 -11.65 -19.16 -29.20
C GLU A 316 -10.63 -18.18 -29.83
N GLU A 317 -11.08 -17.21 -30.61
CA GLU A 317 -10.18 -16.21 -31.20
C GLU A 317 -9.44 -15.35 -30.15
N ILE A 318 -8.26 -14.86 -30.52
CA ILE A 318 -7.55 -13.85 -29.74
C ILE A 318 -8.28 -12.51 -29.93
N VAL A 319 -8.90 -12.02 -28.85
CA VAL A 319 -9.67 -10.77 -28.86
C VAL A 319 -8.83 -9.52 -28.60
N LEU A 320 -7.66 -9.68 -27.97
CA LEU A 320 -6.74 -8.59 -27.66
C LEU A 320 -5.32 -9.13 -27.43
N ASP A 321 -4.33 -8.62 -28.18
CA ASP A 321 -2.90 -8.92 -28.00
C ASP A 321 -2.09 -7.63 -27.92
N VAL A 322 -2.09 -7.03 -26.72
CA VAL A 322 -1.37 -5.78 -26.44
C VAL A 322 -0.44 -5.92 -25.23
N GLY A 323 -0.10 -7.16 -24.86
CA GLY A 323 0.83 -7.44 -23.77
C GLY A 323 0.37 -6.97 -22.40
N THR A 324 -0.94 -6.98 -22.11
CA THR A 324 -1.44 -6.54 -20.81
C THR A 324 -1.01 -7.50 -19.70
N GLY A 325 -0.29 -7.02 -18.69
CA GLY A 325 0.17 -7.85 -17.56
C GLY A 325 -0.98 -8.35 -16.68
N TRP A 326 -1.91 -7.45 -16.32
CA TRP A 326 -3.17 -7.77 -15.65
C TRP A 326 -4.32 -7.16 -16.42
N SER A 327 -5.52 -7.74 -16.29
CA SER A 327 -6.74 -7.15 -16.80
C SER A 327 -7.92 -7.23 -15.83
N THR A 328 -8.89 -6.33 -16.00
CA THR A 328 -10.26 -6.46 -15.49
C THR A 328 -11.23 -6.07 -16.59
N VAL A 329 -12.29 -6.84 -16.76
CA VAL A 329 -13.34 -6.57 -17.76
C VAL A 329 -14.61 -6.15 -17.04
N VAL A 330 -15.19 -5.04 -17.49
CA VAL A 330 -16.43 -4.48 -16.96
C VAL A 330 -17.34 -4.14 -18.15
N GLU A 331 -18.59 -4.55 -18.09
CA GLU A 331 -19.64 -4.06 -18.99
C GLU A 331 -20.35 -2.90 -18.29
N ASP A 332 -20.42 -1.74 -18.95
CA ASP A 332 -21.14 -0.59 -18.40
C ASP A 332 -22.65 -0.63 -18.70
N GLU A 333 -23.36 0.37 -18.18
CA GLU A 333 -24.81 0.51 -18.34
C GLU A 333 -25.28 0.71 -19.80
N ASP A 334 -24.38 1.12 -20.70
CA ASP A 334 -24.64 1.27 -22.13
C ASP A 334 -24.30 -0.01 -22.94
N GLY A 335 -23.92 -1.09 -22.25
CA GLY A 335 -23.49 -2.35 -22.87
C GLY A 335 -22.11 -2.25 -23.52
N LEU A 336 -21.30 -1.24 -23.19
CA LEU A 336 -19.92 -1.14 -23.66
C LEU A 336 -19.03 -1.98 -22.75
N ILE A 337 -18.33 -2.94 -23.34
CA ILE A 337 -17.36 -3.78 -22.65
C ILE A 337 -16.04 -3.03 -22.60
N ARG A 338 -15.49 -2.88 -21.40
CA ARG A 338 -14.24 -2.17 -21.13
C ARG A 338 -13.25 -3.11 -20.47
N LEU A 339 -12.12 -3.34 -21.14
CA LEU A 339 -10.99 -4.08 -20.61
C LEU A 339 -9.96 -3.08 -20.10
N TYR A 340 -9.75 -3.05 -18.79
CA TYR A 340 -8.71 -2.25 -18.13
C TYR A 340 -7.47 -3.12 -17.92
N GLY A 341 -6.27 -2.59 -18.11
CA GLY A 341 -5.02 -3.34 -17.89
C GLY A 341 -3.77 -2.47 -17.87
N GLU A 342 -2.59 -3.10 -17.87
CA GLU A 342 -1.32 -2.34 -17.96
C GLU A 342 -1.17 -1.68 -19.33
N GLY A 343 -1.00 -0.36 -19.33
CA GLY A 343 -0.59 0.41 -20.51
C GLY A 343 0.92 0.60 -20.55
N SER A 344 1.42 1.34 -21.55
CA SER A 344 2.82 1.77 -21.60
C SER A 344 3.19 2.59 -20.37
N GLU A 345 2.31 3.53 -20.01
CA GLU A 345 2.36 4.36 -18.82
C GLU A 345 1.07 4.17 -18.02
N GLY A 346 1.15 3.60 -16.81
CA GLY A 346 -0.01 3.46 -15.93
C GLY A 346 -1.05 2.41 -16.36
N VAL A 347 -2.34 2.71 -16.14
CA VAL A 347 -3.47 1.85 -16.49
C VAL A 347 -4.15 2.35 -17.75
N ALA A 348 -4.38 1.45 -18.69
CA ALA A 348 -5.02 1.69 -19.98
C ALA A 348 -6.37 0.98 -20.09
N VAL A 349 -7.18 1.41 -21.06
CA VAL A 349 -8.48 0.79 -21.38
C VAL A 349 -8.59 0.45 -22.87
N TRP A 350 -9.30 -0.64 -23.16
CA TRP A 350 -9.75 -1.03 -24.50
C TRP A 350 -11.25 -1.29 -24.47
N THR A 351 -11.95 -0.99 -25.55
CA THR A 351 -13.41 -1.02 -25.59
C THR A 351 -13.94 -1.94 -26.67
N SER A 352 -15.05 -2.62 -26.41
CA SER A 352 -15.73 -3.48 -27.38
C SER A 352 -17.25 -3.42 -27.18
N ARG A 353 -18.01 -3.66 -28.24
CA ARG A 353 -19.48 -3.83 -28.17
C ARG A 353 -19.93 -5.28 -28.32
N ASP A 354 -19.04 -6.16 -28.77
CA ASP A 354 -19.34 -7.58 -29.02
C ASP A 354 -18.48 -8.54 -28.19
N GLY A 355 -17.48 -8.02 -27.47
CA GLY A 355 -16.54 -8.79 -26.66
C GLY A 355 -15.46 -9.50 -27.46
N ILE A 356 -15.40 -9.29 -28.77
CA ILE A 356 -14.48 -9.95 -29.70
C ILE A 356 -13.54 -8.93 -30.33
N HIS A 357 -14.08 -7.79 -30.79
CA HIS A 357 -13.30 -6.74 -31.43
C HIS A 357 -13.07 -5.60 -30.45
N PHE A 358 -11.83 -5.49 -29.94
CA PHE A 358 -11.43 -4.42 -29.05
C PHE A 358 -10.72 -3.29 -29.79
N GLU A 359 -11.14 -2.07 -29.49
CA GLU A 359 -10.58 -0.84 -30.01
C GLU A 359 -9.78 -0.11 -28.92
N THR A 360 -8.76 0.64 -29.34
CA THR A 360 -8.01 1.55 -28.46
C THR A 360 -8.65 2.93 -28.53
N PRO A 361 -9.41 3.38 -27.51
CA PRO A 361 -10.03 4.70 -27.54
C PRO A 361 -8.98 5.81 -27.44
N ASN A 362 -9.24 6.95 -28.09
CA ASN A 362 -8.47 8.17 -27.87
C ASN A 362 -9.20 9.05 -26.86
N LEU A 363 -8.67 9.12 -25.63
CA LEU A 363 -9.27 9.86 -24.51
C LEU A 363 -8.88 11.35 -24.47
N GLY A 364 -8.30 11.87 -25.57
CA GLY A 364 -7.91 13.28 -25.72
C GLY A 364 -6.63 13.66 -24.96
N ASN A 365 -6.24 14.94 -25.04
CA ASN A 365 -5.15 15.54 -24.25
C ASN A 365 -3.79 14.81 -24.33
N GLY A 366 -3.52 14.07 -25.40
CA GLY A 366 -2.26 13.34 -25.60
C GLY A 366 -2.08 12.09 -24.73
N ARG A 367 -3.06 11.70 -23.90
CA ARG A 367 -2.95 10.52 -23.00
C ARG A 367 -3.28 9.19 -23.67
N GLY A 368 -3.72 9.20 -24.94
CA GLY A 368 -4.15 7.98 -25.64
C GLY A 368 -5.29 7.29 -24.90
N ASN A 369 -5.12 6.01 -24.57
CA ASN A 369 -6.09 5.20 -23.82
C ASN A 369 -5.78 5.08 -22.31
N GLN A 370 -4.90 5.93 -21.78
CA GLN A 370 -4.55 5.93 -20.36
C GLN A 370 -5.69 6.53 -19.51
N VAL A 371 -6.15 5.75 -18.51
CA VAL A 371 -7.20 6.16 -17.55
C VAL A 371 -6.65 6.50 -16.17
N ILE A 372 -5.49 5.95 -15.81
CA ILE A 372 -4.75 6.26 -14.58
C ILE A 372 -3.27 6.44 -14.96
N PRO A 373 -2.60 7.55 -14.55
CA PRO A 373 -1.20 7.78 -14.88
C PRO A 373 -0.25 6.81 -14.16
N GLY A 374 0.95 6.64 -14.73
CA GLY A 374 2.05 5.96 -14.05
C GLY A 374 2.43 6.65 -12.73
N PRO A 375 2.98 5.91 -11.74
CA PRO A 375 3.39 4.51 -11.77
C PRO A 375 2.27 3.53 -11.35
N ALA A 376 0.99 3.91 -11.47
CA ALA A 376 -0.12 3.06 -11.06
C ALA A 376 -0.23 1.81 -11.95
N ARG A 377 -0.11 0.62 -11.35
CA ARG A 377 -0.21 -0.67 -12.05
C ARG A 377 -0.75 -1.71 -11.10
N ARG A 378 -1.29 -2.80 -11.65
CA ARG A 378 -1.77 -4.00 -10.95
C ARG A 378 -2.93 -3.72 -10.00
N GLY A 379 -4.10 -4.21 -10.34
CA GLY A 379 -5.27 -3.98 -9.51
C GLY A 379 -6.56 -4.53 -10.10
N SER A 380 -7.64 -3.80 -9.85
CA SER A 380 -8.96 -4.07 -10.41
C SER A 380 -9.75 -2.78 -10.59
N VAL A 381 -10.60 -2.75 -11.62
CA VAL A 381 -11.58 -1.67 -11.87
C VAL A 381 -12.98 -2.26 -11.77
N PHE A 382 -13.90 -1.59 -11.10
CA PHE A 382 -15.27 -2.06 -10.91
C PHE A 382 -16.27 -0.90 -10.79
N ILE A 383 -17.53 -1.18 -11.10
CA ILE A 383 -18.65 -0.28 -10.86
C ILE A 383 -19.16 -0.59 -9.44
N ASP A 384 -19.00 0.37 -8.53
CA ASP A 384 -19.41 0.21 -7.14
C ASP A 384 -20.90 0.50 -6.99
N PRO A 385 -21.74 -0.47 -6.60
CA PRO A 385 -23.16 -0.23 -6.46
C PRO A 385 -23.48 0.73 -5.30
N ASN A 386 -22.56 0.97 -4.36
CA ASN A 386 -22.80 1.79 -3.17
C ASN A 386 -22.38 3.27 -3.32
N GLY A 387 -21.41 3.56 -4.20
CA GLY A 387 -20.94 4.94 -4.42
C GLY A 387 -22.03 5.86 -4.99
N PRO A 388 -21.90 7.19 -4.86
CA PRO A 388 -22.73 8.13 -5.60
C PRO A 388 -22.23 8.31 -7.05
N PRO A 389 -23.02 8.92 -7.97
CA PRO A 389 -22.68 9.03 -9.40
C PRO A 389 -21.30 9.61 -9.70
N GLU A 390 -20.87 10.64 -8.95
CA GLU A 390 -19.59 11.35 -9.10
C GLU A 390 -18.35 10.46 -8.91
N GLU A 391 -18.54 9.31 -8.28
CA GLU A 391 -17.46 8.37 -7.98
C GLU A 391 -17.91 6.92 -8.15
N ARG A 392 -18.92 6.66 -8.98
CA ARG A 392 -19.52 5.35 -9.23
C ARG A 392 -18.50 4.29 -9.63
N TRP A 393 -17.51 4.67 -10.42
CA TRP A 393 -16.42 3.80 -10.84
C TRP A 393 -15.29 3.85 -9.83
N LYS A 394 -14.81 2.67 -9.46
CA LYS A 394 -13.70 2.50 -8.52
C LYS A 394 -12.57 1.74 -9.20
N ALA A 395 -11.34 2.07 -8.82
CA ALA A 395 -10.20 1.20 -9.06
C ALA A 395 -9.44 0.97 -7.76
N PHE A 396 -9.07 -0.28 -7.50
CA PHE A 396 -8.14 -0.63 -6.42
C PHE A 396 -6.81 -1.01 -7.05
N VAL A 397 -5.89 -0.04 -7.14
CA VAL A 397 -4.66 -0.12 -7.94
C VAL A 397 -3.48 0.36 -7.11
N GLY A 398 -2.38 -0.39 -7.17
CA GLY A 398 -1.15 -0.05 -6.47
C GLY A 398 -0.24 0.89 -7.27
N LEU A 399 0.68 1.56 -6.59
CA LEU A 399 1.77 2.30 -7.22
C LEU A 399 3.02 1.43 -7.25
N HIS A 400 3.38 0.87 -8.40
CA HIS A 400 4.37 -0.22 -8.45
C HIS A 400 5.76 0.20 -7.97
N ASP A 401 6.19 1.41 -8.32
CA ASP A 401 7.53 1.91 -8.00
C ASP A 401 7.57 2.71 -6.68
N ARG A 402 6.40 2.91 -6.04
CA ARG A 402 6.24 3.69 -4.79
C ARG A 402 5.65 2.89 -3.63
N GLY A 403 5.08 1.71 -3.90
CA GLY A 403 4.33 0.96 -2.92
C GLY A 403 2.97 1.57 -2.58
N GLY A 404 2.22 0.84 -1.78
CA GLY A 404 0.89 1.23 -1.37
C GLY A 404 -0.19 0.85 -2.38
N TRP A 405 -1.38 0.57 -1.86
CA TRP A 405 -2.59 0.31 -2.61
C TRP A 405 -3.57 1.45 -2.41
N TYR A 406 -4.15 1.96 -3.49
CA TYR A 406 -5.02 3.13 -3.45
C TYR A 406 -6.39 2.81 -4.04
N ILE A 407 -7.41 3.44 -3.46
CA ILE A 407 -8.71 3.59 -4.12
C ILE A 407 -8.63 4.79 -5.06
N TRP A 408 -9.05 4.57 -6.29
CA TRP A 408 -9.25 5.61 -7.27
C TRP A 408 -10.73 5.72 -7.60
N THR A 409 -11.20 6.92 -7.86
CA THR A 409 -12.61 7.18 -8.15
C THR A 409 -12.78 7.87 -9.50
N SER A 410 -13.89 7.54 -10.15
CA SER A 410 -14.28 8.16 -11.42
C SER A 410 -15.81 8.21 -11.52
N PRO A 411 -16.39 9.25 -12.13
CA PRO A 411 -17.81 9.27 -12.44
C PRO A 411 -18.15 8.34 -13.61
N ASP A 412 -17.21 8.13 -14.53
CA ASP A 412 -17.48 7.56 -15.85
C ASP A 412 -16.52 6.44 -16.28
N GLY A 413 -15.48 6.17 -15.50
CA GLY A 413 -14.48 5.12 -15.78
C GLY A 413 -13.44 5.50 -16.85
N TRP A 414 -13.38 6.75 -17.29
CA TRP A 414 -12.42 7.24 -18.30
C TRP A 414 -11.28 8.07 -17.72
N SER A 415 -11.48 8.63 -16.52
CA SER A 415 -10.47 9.40 -15.82
C SER A 415 -10.63 9.20 -14.32
N PHE A 416 -9.58 8.73 -13.67
CA PHE A 416 -9.61 8.36 -12.26
C PHE A 416 -8.80 9.33 -11.40
N LYS A 417 -9.35 9.69 -10.23
CA LYS A 417 -8.68 10.47 -9.19
C LYS A 417 -8.23 9.55 -8.06
N ARG A 418 -6.97 9.67 -7.64
CA ARG A 418 -6.43 8.92 -6.50
C ARG A 418 -7.01 9.42 -5.18
N SER A 419 -7.29 8.51 -4.25
CA SER A 419 -7.49 8.86 -2.84
C SER A 419 -6.20 9.39 -2.22
N GLU A 420 -6.31 10.36 -1.33
CA GLU A 420 -5.19 11.04 -0.67
C GLU A 420 -4.27 10.08 0.11
N THR A 421 -4.87 9.05 0.72
CA THR A 421 -4.16 8.08 1.58
C THR A 421 -4.22 6.70 0.95
N ALA A 422 -3.10 5.96 1.03
CA ALA A 422 -3.11 4.54 0.69
C ALA A 422 -4.07 3.77 1.60
N ALA A 423 -4.88 2.91 1.01
CA ALA A 423 -5.72 1.95 1.72
C ALA A 423 -4.85 0.93 2.47
N LEU A 424 -3.79 0.43 1.83
CA LEU A 424 -2.86 -0.53 2.44
C LEU A 424 -1.41 -0.15 2.10
N PRO A 425 -0.46 -0.24 3.05
CA PRO A 425 0.92 0.20 2.86
C PRO A 425 1.85 -0.88 2.29
N PHE A 426 1.31 -1.88 1.57
CA PHE A 426 2.09 -3.02 1.07
C PHE A 426 2.54 -2.82 -0.38
N TYR A 427 3.62 -3.49 -0.77
CA TYR A 427 4.11 -3.49 -2.14
C TYR A 427 3.12 -4.20 -3.09
N PRO A 428 2.76 -3.60 -4.24
CA PRO A 428 1.85 -4.22 -5.22
C PRO A 428 2.59 -5.23 -6.12
N GLY A 429 2.89 -6.40 -5.54
CA GLY A 429 3.60 -7.49 -6.22
C GLY A 429 2.79 -8.23 -7.30
N SER A 430 1.45 -8.17 -7.24
CA SER A 430 0.51 -8.76 -8.19
C SER A 430 -0.76 -7.92 -8.26
N ALA A 431 -1.65 -8.20 -9.21
CA ALA A 431 -2.99 -7.60 -9.23
C ALA A 431 -3.84 -8.14 -8.07
N SER A 432 -4.41 -7.24 -7.28
CA SER A 432 -5.43 -7.57 -6.28
C SER A 432 -6.80 -7.55 -6.94
N THR A 433 -7.63 -8.54 -6.63
CA THR A 433 -9.04 -8.57 -7.06
C THR A 433 -9.93 -8.08 -5.92
N ILE A 434 -10.96 -7.28 -6.22
CA ILE A 434 -11.92 -6.78 -5.23
C ILE A 434 -13.34 -6.91 -5.75
N PHE A 435 -14.28 -7.23 -4.87
CA PHE A 435 -15.71 -7.22 -5.18
C PHE A 435 -16.53 -6.78 -3.97
N TYR A 436 -17.75 -6.28 -4.21
CA TYR A 436 -18.73 -6.01 -3.18
C TYR A 436 -19.58 -7.26 -2.93
N ASP A 437 -19.72 -7.64 -1.67
CA ASP A 437 -20.65 -8.67 -1.21
C ASP A 437 -21.86 -8.00 -0.57
N ASP A 438 -22.96 -7.94 -1.31
CA ASP A 438 -24.22 -7.35 -0.87
C ASP A 438 -24.89 -8.13 0.27
N GLN A 439 -24.72 -9.46 0.35
CA GLN A 439 -25.33 -10.27 1.40
C GLN A 439 -24.61 -10.08 2.74
N ARG A 440 -23.28 -9.88 2.69
CA ARG A 440 -22.44 -9.59 3.86
C ARG A 440 -22.25 -8.09 4.12
N GLN A 441 -22.69 -7.23 3.19
CA GLN A 441 -22.53 -5.78 3.20
C GLN A 441 -21.08 -5.35 3.47
N LEU A 442 -20.14 -5.87 2.68
CA LEU A 442 -18.73 -5.53 2.76
C LEU A 442 -18.02 -5.72 1.43
N TYR A 443 -16.83 -5.15 1.29
CA TYR A 443 -15.93 -5.38 0.16
C TYR A 443 -14.87 -6.41 0.55
N VAL A 444 -14.62 -7.36 -0.32
CA VAL A 444 -13.58 -8.39 -0.14
C VAL A 444 -12.50 -8.16 -1.19
N ALA A 445 -11.25 -8.04 -0.77
CA ALA A 445 -10.11 -7.92 -1.66
C ALA A 445 -9.09 -9.04 -1.44
N HIS A 446 -8.64 -9.70 -2.51
CA HIS A 446 -7.65 -10.78 -2.50
C HIS A 446 -6.27 -10.22 -2.86
N HIS A 447 -5.27 -10.48 -2.01
CA HIS A 447 -3.90 -9.98 -2.15
C HIS A 447 -2.90 -11.13 -2.17
N ARG A 448 -1.93 -11.08 -3.10
CA ARG A 448 -0.87 -12.09 -3.19
C ARG A 448 0.14 -11.91 -2.05
N SER A 449 0.44 -12.99 -1.35
CA SER A 449 1.56 -13.10 -0.43
C SER A 449 2.65 -14.00 -1.02
N ASP A 450 3.90 -13.55 -0.92
CA ASP A 450 5.09 -14.31 -1.28
C ASP A 450 5.75 -14.95 -0.02
N TYR A 451 5.04 -14.99 1.11
CA TYR A 451 5.58 -15.46 2.40
C TYR A 451 5.58 -16.99 2.57
N GLY A 452 4.93 -17.73 1.68
CA GLY A 452 4.88 -19.19 1.75
C GLY A 452 6.24 -19.81 1.43
N ALA A 453 6.43 -21.04 1.88
CA ALA A 453 7.63 -21.82 1.60
C ALA A 453 7.27 -23.23 1.09
N THR A 454 8.00 -23.71 0.11
CA THR A 454 7.99 -25.14 -0.25
C THR A 454 8.77 -25.95 0.80
N PRO A 455 8.66 -27.29 0.83
CA PRO A 455 9.49 -28.14 1.68
C PRO A 455 11.01 -27.91 1.52
N ALA A 456 11.48 -27.58 0.31
CA ALA A 456 12.86 -27.19 0.03
C ALA A 456 13.20 -25.72 0.36
N GLY A 457 12.28 -24.97 0.96
CA GLY A 457 12.49 -23.58 1.39
C GLY A 457 12.47 -22.57 0.24
N LYS A 458 11.89 -22.89 -0.93
CA LYS A 458 11.64 -21.93 -2.01
C LYS A 458 10.35 -21.16 -1.77
N THR A 459 10.21 -19.98 -2.36
CA THR A 459 8.98 -19.18 -2.26
C THR A 459 7.78 -19.96 -2.78
N GLU A 460 6.72 -20.05 -1.97
CA GLU A 460 5.40 -20.56 -2.35
C GLU A 460 4.37 -19.42 -2.24
N ARG A 461 3.63 -19.15 -3.31
CA ARG A 461 2.67 -18.02 -3.35
C ARG A 461 1.26 -18.45 -2.96
N PHE A 462 0.63 -17.66 -2.10
CA PHE A 462 -0.78 -17.82 -1.72
C PHE A 462 -1.48 -16.45 -1.66
N PHE A 463 -2.78 -16.44 -1.43
CA PHE A 463 -3.57 -15.23 -1.33
C PHE A 463 -4.19 -15.09 0.05
N VAL A 464 -4.11 -13.87 0.58
CA VAL A 464 -4.84 -13.44 1.77
C VAL A 464 -5.99 -12.50 1.38
N ALA A 465 -7.00 -12.35 2.24
CA ALA A 465 -8.11 -11.43 1.97
C ALA A 465 -8.34 -10.38 3.06
N SER A 466 -8.48 -9.13 2.65
CA SER A 466 -8.99 -8.07 3.51
C SER A 466 -10.49 -7.89 3.30
N GLU A 467 -11.20 -7.54 4.36
CA GLU A 467 -12.63 -7.23 4.33
C GLU A 467 -12.86 -5.86 4.94
N VAL A 468 -13.59 -4.99 4.24
CA VAL A 468 -13.88 -3.62 4.70
C VAL A 468 -15.31 -3.21 4.39
N THR A 469 -15.91 -2.40 5.26
CA THR A 469 -17.22 -1.78 5.01
C THR A 469 -17.11 -0.37 4.44
N ASP A 470 -15.90 0.19 4.44
CA ASP A 470 -15.61 1.51 3.87
C ASP A 470 -14.34 1.39 3.04
N LEU A 471 -14.43 1.75 1.75
CA LEU A 471 -13.30 1.67 0.84
C LEU A 471 -12.25 2.73 1.15
N PHE A 472 -12.63 3.88 1.72
CA PHE A 472 -11.72 5.01 1.81
C PHE A 472 -11.01 5.15 3.15
N GLY A 473 -9.83 5.76 3.08
CA GLY A 473 -8.89 5.83 4.20
C GLY A 473 -8.08 4.54 4.36
N THR A 474 -7.40 4.41 5.48
CA THR A 474 -6.55 3.25 5.77
C THR A 474 -7.36 2.04 6.19
N TRP A 475 -7.09 0.88 5.60
CA TRP A 475 -7.67 -0.39 6.01
C TRP A 475 -6.87 -0.98 7.16
N ASP A 476 -7.57 -1.37 8.22
CA ASP A 476 -6.92 -1.91 9.42
C ASP A 476 -6.32 -3.29 9.14
N PHE A 477 -5.15 -3.55 9.72
CA PHE A 477 -4.53 -4.86 9.70
C PHE A 477 -3.77 -5.16 10.99
N GLU A 478 -3.78 -6.45 11.32
CA GLU A 478 -2.97 -7.18 12.30
C GLU A 478 -1.49 -7.31 11.95
N PRO A 479 -0.56 -6.50 12.50
CA PRO A 479 0.60 -6.98 13.21
C PRO A 479 1.01 -8.48 13.21
N THR A 480 1.37 -9.19 12.15
CA THR A 480 2.01 -10.53 12.28
C THR A 480 3.15 -10.56 13.32
N THR A 481 2.97 -11.37 14.37
CA THR A 481 4.00 -11.69 15.36
C THR A 481 4.71 -12.99 15.02
N ARG A 482 5.89 -13.23 15.62
CA ARG A 482 6.60 -14.50 15.50
C ARG A 482 5.75 -15.68 15.97
N GLU A 483 5.01 -15.54 17.06
CA GLU A 483 4.13 -16.59 17.58
C GLU A 483 3.00 -16.91 16.60
N LYS A 484 2.44 -15.90 15.94
CA LYS A 484 1.43 -16.09 14.88
C LYS A 484 2.06 -16.82 13.69
N ALA A 485 3.22 -16.38 13.23
CA ALA A 485 3.95 -17.01 12.11
C ALA A 485 4.30 -18.48 12.41
N LEU A 486 4.85 -18.80 13.58
CA LEU A 486 5.17 -20.17 13.99
C LEU A 486 3.93 -21.06 14.09
N ARG A 487 2.78 -20.51 14.49
CA ARG A 487 1.51 -21.25 14.55
C ARG A 487 1.00 -21.59 13.15
N ILE A 488 1.09 -20.65 12.22
CA ILE A 488 0.73 -20.86 10.81
C ILE A 488 1.68 -21.88 10.18
N ASN A 489 2.99 -21.76 10.43
CA ASN A 489 4.03 -22.64 9.90
C ASN A 489 3.80 -24.14 10.22
N LYS A 490 3.11 -24.45 11.32
CA LYS A 490 2.75 -25.84 11.68
C LYS A 490 1.71 -26.47 10.73
N LYS A 491 0.93 -25.65 10.03
CA LYS A 491 -0.15 -26.08 9.13
C LYS A 491 0.20 -25.88 7.66
N GLN A 492 0.89 -24.78 7.36
CA GLN A 492 1.32 -24.39 6.03
C GLN A 492 2.71 -23.77 6.15
N PRO A 493 3.74 -24.30 5.47
CA PRO A 493 5.08 -23.76 5.62
C PRO A 493 5.17 -22.31 5.14
N VAL A 494 5.80 -21.46 5.95
CA VAL A 494 6.07 -20.05 5.67
C VAL A 494 7.53 -19.75 5.96
N GLN A 495 8.05 -18.64 5.44
CA GLN A 495 9.48 -18.30 5.50
C GLN A 495 9.97 -17.80 6.87
N VAL A 496 9.33 -18.19 7.97
CA VAL A 496 9.64 -17.78 9.35
C VAL A 496 11.06 -18.15 9.80
N ASN A 497 11.68 -19.17 9.20
CA ASN A 497 13.06 -19.54 9.50
C ASN A 497 14.09 -18.84 8.60
N LEU A 498 13.66 -18.25 7.49
CA LEU A 498 14.54 -17.55 6.56
C LEU A 498 14.68 -16.08 6.97
N LEU A 499 13.54 -15.44 7.25
CA LEU A 499 13.44 -14.04 7.57
C LEU A 499 12.30 -13.80 8.57
N ASP A 500 12.64 -13.42 9.80
CA ASP A 500 11.67 -13.15 10.85
C ASP A 500 12.04 -11.87 11.62
N PRO A 501 11.18 -10.84 11.57
CA PRO A 501 9.85 -10.82 10.93
C PRO A 501 9.88 -10.67 9.39
N TRP A 502 8.80 -11.08 8.72
CA TRP A 502 8.70 -11.13 7.25
C TRP A 502 8.88 -9.77 6.56
N TRP A 503 8.48 -8.68 7.20
CA TRP A 503 8.56 -7.32 6.65
C TRP A 503 10.01 -6.80 6.47
N LEU A 504 11.03 -7.62 6.74
CA LEU A 504 12.43 -7.33 6.47
C LEU A 504 12.86 -7.51 5.01
N ASP A 505 12.01 -8.12 4.18
CA ASP A 505 12.32 -8.64 2.83
C ASP A 505 13.01 -7.62 1.92
N ASN A 506 12.50 -6.39 1.89
CA ASN A 506 12.93 -5.36 0.94
C ASN A 506 13.90 -4.33 1.53
N GLY A 507 14.21 -4.40 2.83
CA GLY A 507 15.05 -3.40 3.50
C GLY A 507 14.28 -2.21 4.09
N PRO A 508 14.95 -1.35 4.88
CA PRO A 508 14.28 -0.35 5.70
C PRO A 508 13.71 0.85 4.95
N LEU A 509 13.97 0.99 3.64
CA LEU A 509 13.48 2.08 2.79
C LEU A 509 12.53 1.61 1.67
N ALA A 510 12.07 0.36 1.74
CA ALA A 510 11.18 -0.21 0.75
C ALA A 510 9.96 -0.86 1.42
N PRO A 511 8.74 -0.67 0.88
CA PRO A 511 7.52 -1.22 1.42
C PRO A 511 7.59 -2.74 1.62
N PRO A 512 6.98 -3.28 2.68
CA PRO A 512 6.89 -4.71 2.87
C PRO A 512 5.88 -5.33 1.89
N GLY A 513 6.09 -6.59 1.52
CA GLY A 513 5.05 -7.40 0.87
C GLY A 513 3.97 -7.86 1.86
N PHE A 514 2.84 -8.36 1.34
CA PHE A 514 1.86 -9.04 2.19
C PHE A 514 2.46 -10.33 2.77
N GLY A 515 2.29 -10.53 4.08
CA GLY A 515 2.57 -11.79 4.76
C GLY A 515 1.27 -12.52 5.09
N VAL A 516 0.97 -12.61 6.38
CA VAL A 516 -0.22 -13.27 6.95
C VAL A 516 -0.95 -12.34 7.93
N GLU A 517 -0.89 -11.04 7.66
CA GLU A 517 -1.64 -10.02 8.39
C GLU A 517 -3.15 -10.30 8.28
N PHE A 518 -3.56 -10.79 7.11
CA PHE A 518 -4.92 -11.19 6.76
C PHE A 518 -5.07 -12.72 6.67
N PRO A 519 -6.31 -13.26 6.76
CA PRO A 519 -6.58 -14.69 6.57
C PRO A 519 -6.18 -15.19 5.18
N ILE A 520 -5.57 -16.37 5.12
CA ILE A 520 -5.27 -17.08 3.85
C ILE A 520 -6.60 -17.61 3.28
N VAL A 521 -6.92 -17.22 2.04
CA VAL A 521 -8.18 -17.61 1.37
C VAL A 521 -7.98 -18.58 0.21
N MET A 522 -6.82 -18.57 -0.43
CA MET A 522 -6.47 -19.51 -1.50
C MET A 522 -4.96 -19.79 -1.49
N GLY A 523 -4.58 -21.03 -1.73
CA GLY A 523 -3.19 -21.47 -1.82
C GLY A 523 -3.11 -22.94 -2.23
N ARG A 524 -1.92 -23.53 -2.12
CA ARG A 524 -1.70 -24.95 -2.39
C ARG A 524 -2.58 -25.82 -1.49
N ASP A 525 -3.28 -26.77 -2.09
CA ASP A 525 -3.97 -27.85 -1.37
C ASP A 525 -3.11 -29.12 -1.42
N PRO A 526 -2.42 -29.50 -0.33
CA PRO A 526 -1.51 -30.65 -0.33
C PRO A 526 -2.20 -31.99 -0.59
N ARG A 527 -3.54 -32.06 -0.58
CA ARG A 527 -4.31 -33.27 -0.89
C ARG A 527 -4.38 -33.57 -2.38
N ILE A 528 -4.27 -32.52 -3.22
CA ILE A 528 -4.48 -32.63 -4.66
C ILE A 528 -3.35 -31.99 -5.49
N ASP A 529 -2.61 -31.04 -4.91
CA ASP A 529 -1.49 -30.39 -5.58
C ASP A 529 -0.16 -31.06 -5.27
N PRO A 530 0.71 -31.24 -6.27
CA PRO A 530 2.09 -31.65 -6.03
C PRO A 530 2.85 -30.57 -5.24
N VAL A 531 4.01 -30.95 -4.72
CA VAL A 531 4.96 -30.00 -4.13
C VAL A 531 5.37 -28.94 -5.17
N ALA A 532 5.71 -27.74 -4.73
CA ALA A 532 6.07 -26.60 -5.58
C ALA A 532 4.97 -26.22 -6.58
N THR A 533 3.81 -25.91 -5.99
CA THR A 533 2.65 -25.32 -6.66
C THR A 533 2.43 -23.92 -6.08
N ASP A 534 2.36 -22.94 -6.97
CA ASP A 534 2.16 -21.53 -6.69
C ASP A 534 0.79 -21.04 -7.17
N LEU A 535 0.37 -19.89 -6.66
CA LEU A 535 -0.81 -19.17 -7.12
C LEU A 535 -0.44 -17.74 -7.53
N TYR A 536 -0.75 -17.36 -8.78
CA TYR A 536 -0.43 -16.03 -9.32
C TYR A 536 -1.58 -15.02 -9.21
N ASN A 537 -2.81 -15.48 -9.33
CA ASN A 537 -4.04 -14.68 -9.22
C ASN A 537 -5.22 -15.56 -8.83
N THR A 538 -6.26 -14.98 -8.22
CA THR A 538 -7.52 -15.67 -7.89
C THR A 538 -8.63 -15.36 -8.87
N ARG A 539 -8.71 -14.10 -9.36
CA ARG A 539 -9.84 -13.58 -10.15
C ARG A 539 -11.21 -13.91 -9.52
N ALA A 540 -11.28 -13.81 -8.20
CA ALA A 540 -12.50 -14.09 -7.44
C ALA A 540 -13.51 -12.96 -7.59
N VAL A 541 -14.76 -13.29 -7.89
CA VAL A 541 -15.87 -12.35 -8.02
C VAL A 541 -17.14 -12.92 -7.40
N LYS A 542 -18.00 -12.03 -6.92
CA LYS A 542 -19.40 -12.37 -6.67
C LYS A 542 -20.12 -12.50 -8.02
N TYR A 543 -20.84 -13.60 -8.23
CA TYR A 543 -21.49 -13.85 -9.51
C TYR A 543 -22.77 -13.02 -9.62
N PRO A 544 -22.89 -12.10 -10.59
CA PRO A 544 -23.96 -11.09 -10.58
C PRO A 544 -25.36 -11.66 -10.89
N TRP A 545 -25.47 -12.90 -11.36
CA TRP A 545 -26.73 -13.52 -11.76
C TRP A 545 -27.23 -14.63 -10.82
N ALA A 546 -26.57 -14.87 -9.68
CA ALA A 546 -27.01 -15.82 -8.66
C ALA A 546 -26.47 -15.39 -7.29
N GLU A 547 -27.38 -15.13 -6.35
CA GLU A 547 -27.07 -14.37 -5.13
C GLU A 547 -26.08 -15.10 -4.22
N ASP A 548 -26.28 -16.41 -4.03
CA ASP A 548 -25.44 -17.28 -3.21
C ASP A 548 -24.33 -17.98 -4.04
N ALA A 549 -23.72 -17.27 -4.99
CA ALA A 549 -22.69 -17.82 -5.87
C ALA A 549 -21.50 -16.88 -6.05
N TYR A 550 -20.31 -17.44 -5.86
CA TYR A 550 -19.04 -16.79 -6.11
C TYR A 550 -18.20 -17.70 -7.00
N VAL A 551 -17.51 -17.11 -7.96
CA VAL A 551 -16.66 -17.83 -8.91
C VAL A 551 -15.28 -17.21 -8.95
N ALA A 552 -14.29 -18.05 -9.18
CA ALA A 552 -12.91 -17.66 -9.31
C ALA A 552 -12.25 -18.52 -10.38
N PHE A 553 -11.30 -17.92 -11.10
CA PHE A 553 -10.45 -18.61 -12.06
C PHE A 553 -8.99 -18.50 -11.61
N PRO A 554 -8.62 -19.15 -10.49
CA PRO A 554 -7.27 -19.07 -9.97
C PRO A 554 -6.24 -19.60 -10.95
N LEU A 555 -5.11 -18.88 -11.04
CA LEU A 555 -4.01 -19.15 -11.94
C LEU A 555 -2.90 -19.89 -11.20
N TYR A 556 -2.93 -21.23 -11.24
CA TYR A 556 -1.95 -22.09 -10.58
C TYR A 556 -0.70 -22.24 -11.42
N PHE A 557 0.47 -22.24 -10.79
CA PHE A 557 1.76 -22.42 -11.43
C PHE A 557 2.51 -23.60 -10.83
N PHE A 558 3.03 -24.49 -11.66
CA PHE A 558 3.75 -25.68 -11.24
C PHE A 558 5.22 -25.55 -11.63
N HIS A 559 6.09 -25.33 -10.65
CA HIS A 559 7.51 -25.08 -10.92
C HIS A 559 8.22 -26.32 -11.46
N TYR A 560 9.09 -26.13 -12.43
CA TYR A 560 9.98 -27.18 -12.94
C TYR A 560 11.34 -27.20 -12.23
N TYR A 561 11.61 -26.33 -11.27
CA TYR A 561 12.93 -26.24 -10.64
C TYR A 561 12.79 -25.91 -9.16
N GLY A 562 13.85 -26.18 -8.39
CA GLY A 562 13.95 -25.82 -6.98
C GLY A 562 13.25 -26.76 -6.00
N ASP A 563 12.17 -27.45 -6.39
CA ASP A 563 11.48 -28.45 -5.56
C ASP A 563 10.51 -29.33 -6.39
N GLY A 564 10.02 -30.41 -5.79
CA GLY A 564 9.08 -31.37 -6.38
C GLY A 564 9.75 -32.58 -7.03
N PRO A 565 8.97 -33.45 -7.71
CA PRO A 565 9.47 -34.74 -8.19
C PRO A 565 10.52 -34.57 -9.30
N PRO A 566 11.60 -35.39 -9.34
CA PRO A 566 12.65 -35.30 -10.36
C PRO A 566 12.13 -35.36 -11.80
N THR A 567 11.06 -36.13 -12.03
CA THR A 567 10.42 -36.26 -13.35
C THR A 567 9.86 -34.94 -13.87
N ARG A 568 9.32 -34.09 -12.99
CA ARG A 568 8.91 -32.73 -13.35
C ARG A 568 10.12 -31.81 -13.48
N GLN A 569 11.15 -32.01 -12.65
CA GLN A 569 12.32 -31.14 -12.68
C GLN A 569 13.12 -31.23 -13.98
N VAL A 570 13.14 -32.41 -14.62
CA VAL A 570 13.77 -32.58 -15.95
C VAL A 570 13.17 -31.65 -17.02
N LEU A 571 11.96 -31.11 -16.82
CA LEU A 571 11.32 -30.17 -17.74
C LEU A 571 11.99 -28.78 -17.75
N SER A 572 12.73 -28.39 -16.70
CA SER A 572 13.45 -27.12 -16.65
C SER A 572 14.76 -27.13 -17.45
N HIS A 573 15.13 -28.25 -18.07
CA HIS A 573 16.37 -28.32 -18.85
C HIS A 573 16.33 -27.29 -19.99
N PRO A 574 17.36 -26.43 -20.15
CA PRO A 574 17.37 -25.36 -21.14
C PRO A 574 17.02 -25.82 -22.57
N ASP A 575 17.53 -26.99 -22.97
CA ASP A 575 17.26 -27.57 -24.30
C ASP A 575 15.78 -27.86 -24.58
N ARG A 576 14.95 -28.02 -23.54
CA ARG A 576 13.51 -28.25 -23.71
C ARG A 576 12.73 -26.98 -24.01
N LYS A 577 13.28 -25.81 -23.67
CA LYS A 577 12.65 -24.49 -23.90
C LYS A 577 11.22 -24.38 -23.32
N LEU A 578 10.95 -25.08 -22.21
CA LEU A 578 9.64 -25.08 -21.54
C LEU A 578 9.55 -24.04 -20.41
N GLY A 579 10.58 -23.22 -20.24
CA GLY A 579 10.64 -22.20 -19.20
C GLY A 579 10.77 -22.78 -17.80
N THR A 580 10.21 -22.08 -16.82
CA THR A 580 10.38 -22.34 -15.38
C THR A 580 9.22 -23.13 -14.76
N GLY A 581 8.14 -23.37 -15.50
CA GLY A 581 6.96 -24.08 -15.03
C GLY A 581 5.77 -23.94 -16.00
N VAL A 582 4.68 -24.63 -15.69
CA VAL A 582 3.40 -24.50 -16.42
C VAL A 582 2.39 -23.73 -15.59
N VAL A 583 1.62 -22.88 -16.25
CA VAL A 583 0.50 -22.15 -15.67
C VAL A 583 -0.82 -22.80 -16.11
N GLU A 584 -1.71 -23.09 -15.16
CA GLU A 584 -3.05 -23.62 -15.42
C GLU A 584 -4.12 -22.73 -14.75
N PRO A 585 -5.01 -22.08 -15.52
CA PRO A 585 -6.25 -21.55 -14.98
C PRO A 585 -7.17 -22.70 -14.58
N GLN A 586 -7.78 -22.62 -13.39
CA GLN A 586 -8.67 -23.66 -12.86
C GLN A 586 -9.95 -23.03 -12.32
N LEU A 587 -11.05 -23.79 -12.18
CA LEU A 587 -12.28 -23.26 -11.60
C LEU A 587 -12.25 -23.40 -10.07
N ALA A 588 -12.61 -22.35 -9.35
CA ALA A 588 -12.98 -22.42 -7.95
C ALA A 588 -14.31 -21.70 -7.72
N VAL A 589 -15.11 -22.24 -6.80
CA VAL A 589 -16.45 -21.73 -6.50
C VAL A 589 -16.64 -21.62 -5.00
N SER A 590 -17.54 -20.74 -4.60
CA SER A 590 -17.93 -20.56 -3.20
C SER A 590 -19.40 -20.18 -3.12
N ARG A 591 -20.02 -20.43 -1.97
CA ARG A 591 -21.36 -19.95 -1.63
C ARG A 591 -21.34 -18.74 -0.71
N ASP A 592 -20.21 -18.45 -0.06
CA ASP A 592 -20.09 -17.40 0.96
C ASP A 592 -18.95 -16.40 0.69
N GLY A 593 -18.22 -16.56 -0.40
CA GLY A 593 -17.08 -15.72 -0.80
C GLY A 593 -15.81 -15.94 0.02
N VAL A 594 -15.85 -16.80 1.04
CA VAL A 594 -14.75 -17.03 1.99
C VAL A 594 -14.17 -18.43 1.83
N ASN A 595 -15.03 -19.43 1.78
CA ASN A 595 -14.65 -20.83 1.67
C ASN A 595 -14.70 -21.24 0.20
N TRP A 596 -13.57 -21.66 -0.36
CA TRP A 596 -13.48 -21.97 -1.80
C TRP A 596 -13.32 -23.47 -2.05
N LYS A 597 -14.18 -24.02 -2.91
CA LYS A 597 -14.07 -25.38 -3.46
C LYS A 597 -13.46 -25.30 -4.86
N ARG A 598 -12.32 -25.96 -5.07
CA ARG A 598 -11.60 -25.96 -6.36
C ARG A 598 -11.89 -27.22 -7.16
N TYR A 599 -12.08 -27.04 -8.46
CA TYR A 599 -12.14 -28.06 -9.49
C TYR A 599 -10.89 -27.95 -10.37
N PRO A 600 -9.82 -28.72 -10.08
CA PRO A 600 -8.55 -28.60 -10.80
C PRO A 600 -8.62 -29.14 -12.23
N ARG A 601 -9.65 -29.93 -12.56
CA ARG A 601 -9.81 -30.59 -13.85
C ARG A 601 -11.26 -30.52 -14.36
N PRO A 602 -11.46 -30.37 -15.69
CA PRO A 602 -10.44 -29.97 -16.67
C PRO A 602 -9.85 -28.60 -16.33
N ALA A 603 -8.54 -28.45 -16.57
CA ALA A 603 -7.90 -27.13 -16.49
C ALA A 603 -8.36 -26.29 -17.68
N TYR A 604 -8.49 -24.99 -17.48
CA TYR A 604 -8.91 -24.03 -18.50
C TYR A 604 -7.70 -23.54 -19.30
N VAL A 605 -6.97 -24.49 -19.89
CA VAL A 605 -5.83 -24.22 -20.78
C VAL A 605 -6.31 -24.48 -22.21
N PRO A 606 -6.16 -23.53 -23.15
CA PRO A 606 -6.44 -23.80 -24.56
C PRO A 606 -5.45 -24.84 -25.08
N PHE A 607 -5.96 -25.90 -25.70
CA PHE A 607 -5.18 -26.97 -26.34
C PHE A 607 -5.11 -26.79 -27.85
#